data_AF-A0A178V0I9-F1
#
_entry.id   AF-A0A178V0I9-F1
#
_cell.length_a   1.000
_cell.length_b   1.000
_cell.length_c   1.000
_cell.angle_alpha   90.00
_cell.angle_beta   90.00
_cell.angle_gamma   90.00
#
_symmetry.space_group_name_H-M   'P 1'
#
loop_
_entity.id
_entity.type
_entity.pdbx_description
1 polymer ?
#
loop_
_entity_poly.entity_id
_entity_poly.type
_entity_poly.pdbx_seq_one_letter_code
_entity_poly.pdbx_strand_id
1 'polypeptide(L)'
;MNSLAIRVSKVLRSSSISPLAISAERGSKSLFSTGPIDEGVEEDFEENVTERPELQPHGVDPRKGWGFRGVHRAIICGKVGQAPLQKILRNGRTVTIFTVGTGGMFDQRLVGATNQPKPAQWHRIAVHNEVLGSYAVQKLAKNSSVYVEGDIETRVYNDSISSEVKSIPEICVRRDGKIRMIKYGESISKISFDELKEGLI
;
A
#
# COMPACT_ATOMS: atom_id res chain seq x y z
N MET A 1 -48.97 -28.55 -27.53
CA MET A 1 -48.78 -28.51 -29.00
C MET A 1 -48.32 -27.08 -29.29
N ASN A 2 -47.05 -26.74 -29.55
CA ASN A 2 -46.07 -27.37 -30.42
C ASN A 2 -44.62 -27.10 -29.97
N SER A 3 -43.78 -28.04 -30.38
CA SER A 3 -42.33 -28.17 -30.28
C SER A 3 -41.57 -27.16 -31.15
N LEU A 4 -40.39 -26.71 -30.68
CA LEU A 4 -39.26 -26.38 -31.56
C LEU A 4 -37.94 -26.79 -30.88
N ALA A 5 -37.29 -27.78 -31.48
CA ALA A 5 -35.98 -28.30 -31.10
C ALA A 5 -34.87 -27.51 -31.81
N ILE A 6 -33.81 -27.15 -31.09
CA ILE A 6 -32.57 -26.60 -31.66
C ILE A 6 -31.41 -27.54 -31.34
N ARG A 7 -30.82 -28.08 -32.41
CA ARG A 7 -29.63 -28.94 -32.44
C ARG A 7 -28.38 -28.06 -32.25
N VAL A 8 -27.48 -28.42 -31.33
CA VAL A 8 -26.14 -27.83 -31.23
C VAL A 8 -25.09 -28.94 -31.36
N SER A 9 -24.28 -28.84 -32.41
CA SER A 9 -23.22 -29.78 -32.78
C SER A 9 -21.92 -29.48 -32.03
N LYS A 10 -21.23 -30.57 -31.69
CA LYS A 10 -19.93 -30.68 -31.01
C LYS A 10 -18.79 -30.35 -31.98
N VAL A 11 -17.82 -29.51 -31.58
CA VAL A 11 -16.51 -29.42 -32.26
C VAL A 11 -15.41 -29.47 -31.21
N LEU A 12 -14.62 -30.53 -31.28
CA LEU A 12 -13.35 -30.72 -30.56
C LEU A 12 -12.24 -30.04 -31.35
N ARG A 13 -11.33 -29.33 -30.68
CA ARG A 13 -10.04 -28.99 -31.26
C ARG A 13 -8.93 -29.17 -30.22
N SER A 14 -8.02 -30.07 -30.55
CA SER A 14 -6.82 -30.49 -29.85
C SER A 14 -5.73 -29.41 -29.85
N SER A 15 -5.05 -29.24 -28.72
CA SER A 15 -3.78 -28.51 -28.64
C SER A 15 -2.62 -29.48 -28.33
N SER A 16 -1.53 -29.25 -29.05
CA SER A 16 -0.30 -30.04 -29.14
C SER A 16 0.66 -29.83 -27.97
N ILE A 17 1.33 -30.91 -27.59
CA ILE A 17 2.37 -31.04 -26.55
C ILE A 17 3.73 -30.57 -27.11
N SER A 18 4.52 -29.84 -26.33
CA SER A 18 5.93 -29.52 -26.58
C SER A 18 6.83 -30.22 -25.54
N PRO A 19 7.98 -30.81 -25.93
CA PRO A 19 8.91 -31.44 -24.97
C PRO A 19 10.09 -30.54 -24.57
N LEU A 20 10.60 -30.78 -23.36
CA LEU A 20 11.82 -30.26 -22.75
C LEU A 20 13.09 -30.67 -23.52
N ALA A 21 14.11 -29.80 -23.50
CA ALA A 21 15.50 -30.15 -23.82
C ALA A 21 16.39 -29.89 -22.60
N ILE A 22 17.12 -30.93 -22.18
CA ILE A 22 18.18 -30.93 -21.18
C ILE A 22 19.49 -30.69 -21.91
N SER A 23 20.34 -29.79 -21.43
CA SER A 23 21.75 -29.73 -21.85
C SER A 23 22.64 -29.49 -20.65
N ALA A 24 23.69 -30.30 -20.57
CA ALA A 24 24.69 -30.37 -19.51
C ALA A 24 26.05 -30.03 -20.12
N GLU A 25 26.79 -29.09 -19.52
CA GLU A 25 28.20 -28.80 -19.81
C GLU A 25 28.82 -28.39 -18.45
N ARG A 26 29.62 -29.23 -17.76
CA ARG A 26 31.10 -29.33 -17.82
C ARG A 26 31.75 -27.93 -17.70
N GLY A 27 32.38 -27.52 -16.60
CA GLY A 27 33.48 -28.14 -15.85
C GLY A 27 34.74 -27.28 -16.04
N SER A 28 35.27 -26.66 -14.99
CA SER A 28 36.62 -26.08 -14.95
C SER A 28 37.06 -25.84 -13.50
N LYS A 29 38.02 -26.63 -13.01
CA LYS A 29 38.76 -26.38 -11.76
C LYS A 29 40.21 -26.10 -12.16
N SER A 30 40.78 -24.98 -11.73
CA SER A 30 42.23 -24.77 -11.72
C SER A 30 42.74 -24.85 -10.29
N LEU A 31 43.83 -25.60 -10.10
CA LEU A 31 44.55 -25.76 -8.84
C LEU A 31 45.91 -25.09 -9.00
N PHE A 32 46.31 -24.34 -7.98
CA PHE A 32 47.72 -24.17 -7.63
C PHE A 32 47.85 -24.57 -6.16
N SER A 33 48.66 -25.58 -5.89
CA SER A 33 49.07 -25.99 -4.55
C SER A 33 50.60 -26.05 -4.50
N THR A 34 51.16 -25.53 -3.42
CA THR A 34 52.55 -25.74 -3.00
C THR A 34 52.54 -26.05 -1.51
N GLY A 35 53.13 -27.18 -1.11
CA GLY A 35 53.43 -27.50 0.29
C GLY A 35 53.15 -28.96 0.65
N PRO A 36 54.19 -29.78 0.92
CA PRO A 36 54.05 -31.21 1.19
C PRO A 36 53.75 -31.46 2.67
N ILE A 37 53.18 -32.61 3.03
CA ILE A 37 53.42 -33.37 4.28
C ILE A 37 52.52 -34.63 4.29
N ASP A 38 53.21 -35.77 4.33
CA ASP A 38 52.96 -37.01 5.08
C ASP A 38 51.75 -37.93 4.79
N GLU A 39 52.07 -39.22 4.76
CA GLU A 39 51.19 -40.33 4.37
C GLU A 39 50.17 -40.69 5.46
N GLY A 40 48.91 -40.85 5.04
CA GLY A 40 48.07 -41.94 5.51
C GLY A 40 47.19 -41.66 6.72
N VAL A 41 45.99 -41.11 6.48
CA VAL A 41 44.70 -41.63 6.97
C VAL A 41 43.63 -41.20 5.95
N GLU A 42 42.80 -42.13 5.50
CA GLU A 42 41.67 -41.87 4.60
C GLU A 42 40.65 -40.94 5.30
N GLU A 43 40.44 -39.76 4.72
CA GLU A 43 39.38 -38.82 5.12
C GLU A 43 38.05 -39.23 4.46
N ASP A 44 37.14 -39.84 5.24
CA ASP A 44 35.69 -39.71 4.99
C ASP A 44 35.17 -38.52 5.82
N PHE A 45 35.70 -37.32 5.53
CA PHE A 45 35.10 -36.07 6.00
C PHE A 45 34.22 -35.53 4.88
N GLU A 46 32.96 -35.96 4.86
CA GLU A 46 31.93 -35.27 4.10
C GLU A 46 31.87 -33.82 4.60
N GLU A 47 32.35 -32.90 3.77
CA GLU A 47 32.15 -31.46 3.93
C GLU A 47 30.64 -31.21 3.89
N ASN A 48 30.01 -31.24 5.07
CA ASN A 48 28.64 -30.78 5.26
C ASN A 48 28.66 -29.26 5.08
N VAL A 49 28.71 -28.83 3.82
CA VAL A 49 28.40 -27.47 3.40
C VAL A 49 27.04 -27.21 3.99
N THR A 50 27.03 -26.48 5.10
CA THR A 50 25.80 -26.01 5.72
C THR A 50 25.16 -25.13 4.67
N GLU A 51 24.24 -25.69 3.89
CA GLU A 51 23.43 -24.96 2.93
C GLU A 51 22.79 -23.84 3.75
N ARG A 52 23.32 -22.61 3.63
CA ARG A 52 22.67 -21.45 4.20
C ARG A 52 21.26 -21.50 3.62
N PRO A 53 20.21 -21.65 4.45
CA PRO A 53 18.86 -21.62 3.92
C PRO A 53 18.72 -20.30 3.18
N GLU A 54 18.50 -20.36 1.87
CA GLU A 54 18.19 -19.16 1.10
C GLU A 54 17.01 -18.50 1.79
N LEU A 55 17.24 -17.31 2.36
CA LEU A 55 16.20 -16.51 2.97
C LEU A 55 15.29 -16.03 1.84
N GLN A 56 14.34 -16.88 1.45
CA GLN A 56 13.24 -16.48 0.60
C GLN A 56 12.58 -15.28 1.31
N PRO A 57 12.51 -14.09 0.70
CA PRO A 57 11.79 -12.99 1.29
C PRO A 57 10.38 -13.48 1.55
N HIS A 58 9.98 -13.52 2.83
CA HIS A 58 8.71 -14.10 3.24
C HIS A 58 7.58 -13.27 2.61
N GLY A 59 7.11 -13.72 1.45
CA GLY A 59 5.98 -13.14 0.75
C GLY A 59 4.74 -13.30 1.62
N VAL A 60 3.93 -12.25 1.69
CA VAL A 60 2.67 -12.30 2.42
C VAL A 60 1.65 -13.03 1.54
N ASP A 61 1.49 -14.35 1.72
CA ASP A 61 0.47 -15.14 1.02
C ASP A 61 -0.95 -14.74 1.48
N PRO A 62 -1.80 -14.15 0.62
CA PRO A 62 -3.15 -13.70 1.02
C PRO A 62 -4.07 -14.85 1.41
N ARG A 63 -3.79 -16.07 0.91
CA ARG A 63 -4.63 -17.27 1.10
C ARG A 63 -4.28 -18.08 2.34
N LYS A 64 -3.06 -17.97 2.85
CA LYS A 64 -2.55 -18.82 3.93
C LYS A 64 -2.91 -18.28 5.33
N GLY A 65 -3.43 -17.06 5.40
CA GLY A 65 -3.69 -16.38 6.66
C GLY A 65 -2.37 -16.06 7.39
N TRP A 66 -2.41 -15.00 8.20
CA TRP A 66 -1.25 -14.55 8.95
C TRP A 66 -0.92 -15.48 10.12
N GLY A 67 0.08 -16.35 9.95
CA GLY A 67 0.85 -16.89 11.08
C GLY A 67 1.71 -15.82 11.77
N PHE A 68 1.88 -14.65 11.14
CA PHE A 68 2.57 -13.47 11.67
C PHE A 68 1.68 -12.24 11.52
N ARG A 69 1.29 -11.62 12.64
CA ARG A 69 0.31 -10.52 12.68
C ARG A 69 0.82 -9.15 12.19
N GLY A 70 2.08 -9.05 11.77
CA GLY A 70 2.69 -7.84 11.20
C GLY A 70 2.52 -6.57 12.06
N VAL A 71 2.99 -5.44 11.55
CA VAL A 71 2.63 -4.11 12.06
C VAL A 71 2.16 -3.29 10.86
N HIS A 72 0.95 -2.75 10.96
CA HIS A 72 0.34 -1.95 9.90
C HIS A 72 -0.09 -0.61 10.51
N ARG A 73 0.79 0.39 10.44
CA ARG A 73 0.56 1.71 11.05
C ARG A 73 0.92 2.80 10.04
N ALA A 74 0.04 3.78 9.89
CA ALA A 74 0.26 4.99 9.13
C ALA A 74 0.31 6.21 10.06
N ILE A 75 1.29 7.08 9.80
CA ILE A 75 1.42 8.37 10.44
C ILE A 75 1.42 9.41 9.32
N ILE A 76 0.49 10.36 9.38
CA ILE A 76 0.31 11.39 8.36
C ILE A 76 0.28 12.74 9.03
N CYS A 77 1.14 13.63 8.53
CA CYS A 77 1.19 15.03 8.89
C CYS A 77 0.90 15.84 7.63
N GLY A 78 -0.19 16.60 7.61
CA GLY A 78 -0.58 17.32 6.41
C GLY A 78 -1.70 18.31 6.64
N LYS A 79 -2.24 18.84 5.54
CA LYS A 79 -3.34 19.80 5.57
C LYS A 79 -4.66 19.12 5.21
N VAL A 80 -5.72 19.44 5.94
CA VAL A 80 -7.07 18.94 5.66
C VAL A 80 -7.59 19.54 4.35
N GLY A 81 -7.96 18.72 3.38
CA GLY A 81 -8.46 19.17 2.08
C GLY A 81 -9.92 19.63 2.10
N GLN A 82 -10.76 18.84 2.78
CA GLN A 82 -12.18 19.10 2.96
C GLN A 82 -12.55 18.97 4.44
N ALA A 83 -13.51 19.77 4.89
CA ALA A 83 -14.01 19.71 6.26
C ALA A 83 -14.50 18.28 6.58
N PRO A 84 -14.28 17.77 7.81
CA PRO A 84 -14.67 16.41 8.14
C PRO A 84 -16.18 16.18 8.07
N LEU A 85 -16.56 15.11 7.37
CA LEU A 85 -17.95 14.70 7.21
C LEU A 85 -18.25 13.53 8.14
N GLN A 86 -19.18 13.73 9.08
CA GLN A 86 -19.68 12.65 9.93
C GLN A 86 -20.82 11.91 9.23
N LYS A 87 -20.73 10.59 9.18
CA LYS A 87 -21.73 9.71 8.59
C LYS A 87 -22.18 8.66 9.60
N ILE A 88 -23.48 8.46 9.70
CA ILE A 88 -24.06 7.36 10.48
C ILE A 88 -24.14 6.12 9.58
N LEU A 89 -23.54 5.03 10.02
CA LEU A 89 -23.60 3.74 9.34
C LEU A 89 -24.89 2.99 9.67
N ARG A 90 -25.23 1.97 8.86
CA ARG A 90 -26.40 1.10 9.09
C ARG A 90 -26.37 0.35 10.42
N ASN A 91 -25.19 0.16 10.99
CA ASN A 91 -25.00 -0.45 12.30
C ASN A 91 -25.18 0.55 13.47
N GLY A 92 -25.59 1.79 13.20
CA GLY A 92 -25.77 2.86 14.19
C GLY A 92 -24.48 3.56 14.61
N ARG A 93 -23.29 3.09 14.19
CA ARG A 93 -22.02 3.74 14.52
C ARG A 93 -21.78 4.96 13.65
N THR A 94 -21.20 5.99 14.24
CA THR A 94 -20.74 7.18 13.52
C THR A 94 -19.33 6.94 12.97
N VAL A 95 -19.09 7.41 11.75
CA VAL A 95 -17.76 7.42 11.12
C VAL A 95 -17.52 8.79 10.53
N THR A 96 -16.41 9.43 10.90
CA THR A 96 -16.01 10.71 10.34
C THR A 96 -14.98 10.50 9.24
N ILE A 97 -15.20 11.09 8.07
CA ILE A 97 -14.36 10.93 6.89
C ILE A 97 -13.83 12.29 6.45
N PHE A 98 -12.54 12.36 6.15
CA PHE A 98 -11.91 13.54 5.56
C PHE A 98 -10.67 13.17 4.74
N THR A 99 -10.12 14.14 4.01
CA THR A 99 -8.90 13.98 3.22
C THR A 99 -7.78 14.82 3.79
N VAL A 100 -6.57 14.28 3.77
CA VAL A 100 -5.35 14.99 4.18
C VAL A 100 -4.39 15.01 3.00
N GLY A 101 -3.97 16.21 2.61
CA GLY A 101 -2.97 16.44 1.59
C GLY A 101 -1.57 16.50 2.20
N THR A 102 -0.65 15.73 1.63
CA THR A 102 0.79 15.83 1.90
C THR A 102 1.50 16.30 0.63
N GLY A 103 2.32 17.35 0.74
CA GLY A 103 3.11 17.89 -0.37
C GLY A 103 4.60 17.98 -0.02
N GLY A 104 5.43 18.37 -0.99
CA GLY A 104 6.86 18.66 -0.76
C GLY A 104 7.85 17.56 -1.16
N MET A 105 7.40 16.49 -1.82
CA MET A 105 8.33 15.55 -2.46
C MET A 105 8.82 16.14 -3.78
N PHE A 106 10.13 16.18 -4.01
CA PHE A 106 10.72 16.57 -5.29
C PHE A 106 11.28 15.33 -5.99
N ASP A 107 11.25 15.28 -7.33
CA ASP A 107 11.92 14.19 -8.04
C ASP A 107 13.42 14.49 -8.15
N GLN A 108 14.20 13.85 -7.28
CA GLN A 108 15.66 14.02 -7.24
C GLN A 108 16.39 13.34 -8.42
N ARG A 109 15.68 12.56 -9.24
CA ARG A 109 16.30 11.81 -10.36
C ARG A 109 16.49 12.67 -11.62
N LEU A 110 15.80 13.79 -11.73
CA LEU A 110 15.89 14.70 -12.86
C LEU A 110 16.89 15.81 -12.55
N VAL A 111 18.17 15.55 -12.81
CA VAL A 111 19.23 16.56 -12.73
C VAL A 111 18.94 17.63 -13.79
N GLY A 112 18.53 18.83 -13.36
CA GLY A 112 18.18 19.96 -14.24
C GLY A 112 16.69 20.34 -14.28
N ALA A 113 15.79 19.51 -13.75
CA ALA A 113 14.42 19.93 -13.48
C ALA A 113 14.40 20.72 -12.17
N THR A 114 14.68 22.02 -12.27
CA THR A 114 14.60 22.98 -11.16
C THR A 114 13.28 22.81 -10.40
N ASN A 115 13.34 22.17 -9.24
CA ASN A 115 12.40 22.33 -8.13
C ASN A 115 10.91 22.17 -8.42
N GLN A 116 10.48 21.39 -9.42
CA GLN A 116 9.04 21.13 -9.58
C GLN A 116 8.58 20.15 -8.49
N PRO A 117 7.74 20.58 -7.53
CA PRO A 117 7.24 19.67 -6.52
C PRO A 117 6.35 18.61 -7.17
N LYS A 118 6.47 17.37 -6.72
CA LYS A 118 5.53 16.31 -7.08
C LYS A 118 4.11 16.74 -6.73
N PRO A 119 3.11 16.30 -7.51
CA PRO A 119 1.72 16.57 -7.18
C PRO A 119 1.40 16.09 -5.77
N ALA A 120 0.61 16.89 -5.06
CA ALA A 120 0.19 16.59 -3.70
C ALA A 120 -0.47 15.21 -3.64
N GLN A 121 -0.10 14.43 -2.63
CA GLN A 121 -0.72 13.14 -2.36
C GLN A 121 -1.90 13.33 -1.41
N TRP A 122 -3.03 12.75 -1.77
CA TRP A 122 -4.27 12.85 -0.99
C TRP A 122 -4.56 11.53 -0.30
N HIS A 123 -4.61 11.57 1.02
CA HIS A 123 -4.86 10.42 1.85
C HIS A 123 -6.28 10.48 2.41
N ARG A 124 -7.02 9.38 2.28
CA ARG A 124 -8.37 9.26 2.84
C ARG A 124 -8.28 8.77 4.28
N ILE A 125 -8.83 9.55 5.20
CA ILE A 125 -8.88 9.23 6.62
C ILE A 125 -10.30 8.81 7.00
N ALA A 126 -10.45 7.65 7.63
CA ALA A 126 -11.71 7.12 8.15
C ALA A 126 -11.60 6.95 9.66
N VAL A 127 -12.35 7.76 10.41
CA VAL A 127 -12.33 7.74 11.88
C VAL A 127 -13.52 6.97 12.39
N HIS A 128 -13.27 5.80 12.96
CA HIS A 128 -14.29 4.92 13.53
C HIS A 128 -14.54 5.16 15.02
N ASN A 129 -13.61 5.82 15.69
CA ASN A 129 -13.77 6.23 17.08
C ASN A 129 -14.68 7.45 17.16
N GLU A 130 -15.82 7.31 17.83
CA GLU A 130 -16.82 8.36 17.96
C GLU A 130 -16.28 9.63 18.64
N VAL A 131 -15.50 9.48 19.72
CA VAL A 131 -14.93 10.61 20.46
C VAL A 131 -13.96 11.40 19.58
N LEU A 132 -13.08 10.70 18.87
CA LEU A 132 -12.14 11.33 17.93
C LEU A 132 -12.85 11.89 16.70
N GLY A 133 -13.93 11.24 16.25
CA GLY A 133 -14.76 11.69 15.15
C GLY A 133 -15.47 13.00 15.47
N SER A 134 -16.05 13.12 16.66
CA SER A 134 -16.68 14.35 17.15
C SER A 134 -15.64 15.46 17.37
N TYR A 135 -14.47 15.12 17.92
CA TYR A 135 -13.34 16.06 18.02
C TYR A 135 -12.93 16.59 16.64
N ALA A 136 -12.80 15.70 15.65
CA ALA A 136 -12.39 16.06 14.31
C ALA A 136 -13.38 17.05 13.67
N VAL A 137 -14.69 16.79 13.77
CA VAL A 137 -15.74 17.68 13.23
C VAL A 137 -15.72 19.04 13.92
N GLN A 138 -15.52 19.09 15.24
CA GLN A 138 -15.57 20.33 16.00
C GLN A 138 -14.30 21.20 15.83
N LYS A 139 -13.14 20.58 15.64
CA LYS A 139 -11.85 21.29 15.66
C LYS A 139 -11.18 21.43 14.31
N LEU A 140 -11.36 20.47 13.39
CA LEU A 140 -10.69 20.51 12.09
C LEU A 140 -11.54 21.28 11.08
N ALA A 141 -10.93 22.30 10.48
CA ALA A 141 -11.47 23.00 9.31
C ALA A 141 -10.61 22.70 8.07
N LYS A 142 -11.12 23.07 6.89
CA LYS A 142 -10.32 23.08 5.66
C LYS A 142 -9.00 23.83 5.89
N ASN A 143 -7.92 23.35 5.30
CA ASN A 143 -6.56 23.86 5.42
C ASN A 143 -5.93 23.78 6.83
N SER A 144 -6.60 23.17 7.81
CA SER A 144 -5.99 22.93 9.13
C SER A 144 -4.85 21.92 9.02
N SER A 145 -3.76 22.17 9.74
CA SER A 145 -2.64 21.23 9.80
C SER A 145 -2.92 20.18 10.87
N VAL A 146 -2.85 18.91 10.51
CA VAL A 146 -3.28 17.78 11.34
C VAL A 146 -2.21 16.69 11.38
N TYR A 147 -2.05 16.09 12.55
CA TYR A 147 -1.36 14.83 12.80
C TYR A 147 -2.40 13.73 12.93
N VAL A 148 -2.29 12.68 12.11
CA VAL A 148 -3.15 11.51 12.13
C VAL A 148 -2.29 10.26 12.25
N GLU A 149 -2.68 9.39 13.16
CA GLU A 149 -2.08 8.09 13.39
C GLU A 149 -3.19 7.04 13.38
N GLY A 150 -3.02 5.97 12.62
CA GLY A 150 -3.99 4.89 12.50
C GLY A 150 -3.46 3.71 11.70
N ASP A 151 -4.36 2.82 11.33
CA ASP A 151 -4.04 1.58 10.64
C ASP A 151 -4.24 1.75 9.13
N ILE A 152 -3.38 1.14 8.31
CA ILE A 152 -3.58 1.11 6.86
C ILE A 152 -4.56 -0.01 6.55
N GLU A 153 -5.75 0.34 6.09
CA GLU A 153 -6.77 -0.61 5.67
C GLU A 153 -7.13 -0.39 4.21
N THR A 154 -7.63 -1.44 3.56
CA THR A 154 -8.11 -1.35 2.18
C THR A 154 -9.57 -1.79 2.18
N ARG A 155 -10.47 -0.84 1.90
CA ARG A 155 -11.90 -1.15 1.79
C ARG A 155 -12.21 -1.67 0.40
N VAL A 156 -12.89 -2.80 0.35
CA VAL A 156 -13.40 -3.39 -0.89
C VAL A 156 -14.92 -3.19 -0.92
N TYR A 157 -15.43 -2.64 -2.02
CA TYR A 157 -16.86 -2.45 -2.21
C TYR A 157 -17.24 -2.63 -3.67
N ASN A 158 -18.46 -3.12 -3.90
CA ASN A 158 -19.01 -3.24 -5.24
C ASN A 158 -19.63 -1.90 -5.64
N ASP A 159 -19.17 -1.36 -6.75
CA ASP A 159 -19.78 -0.17 -7.34
C ASP A 159 -21.08 -0.57 -8.03
N SER A 160 -22.21 -0.02 -7.59
CA SER A 160 -23.52 -0.32 -8.17
C SER A 160 -23.65 0.14 -9.61
N ILE A 161 -22.86 1.13 -10.04
CA ILE A 161 -22.91 1.67 -11.40
C ILE A 161 -22.08 0.80 -12.35
N SER A 162 -20.84 0.50 -11.94
CA SER A 162 -19.88 -0.21 -12.78
C SER A 162 -19.99 -1.74 -12.67
N SER A 163 -20.73 -2.26 -11.67
CA SER A 163 -20.74 -3.68 -11.28
C SER A 163 -19.36 -4.28 -10.96
N GLU A 164 -18.35 -3.43 -10.80
CA GLU A 164 -16.96 -3.83 -10.52
C GLU A 164 -16.65 -3.75 -9.03
N VAL A 165 -15.78 -4.65 -8.60
CA VAL A 165 -15.22 -4.67 -7.24
C VAL A 165 -14.11 -3.61 -7.16
N LYS A 166 -14.35 -2.52 -6.43
CA LYS A 166 -13.36 -1.46 -6.22
C LYS A 166 -12.67 -1.63 -4.87
N SER A 167 -11.35 -1.42 -4.90
CA SER A 167 -10.47 -1.48 -3.73
C SER A 167 -9.90 -0.08 -3.48
N ILE A 168 -10.12 0.47 -2.30
CA ILE A 168 -9.66 1.82 -1.94
C ILE A 168 -8.83 1.76 -0.66
N PRO A 169 -7.56 2.19 -0.69
CA PRO A 169 -6.75 2.30 0.52
C PRO A 169 -7.22 3.50 1.36
N GLU A 170 -7.24 3.32 2.68
CA GLU A 170 -7.60 4.33 3.63
C GLU A 170 -6.85 4.16 4.95
N ILE A 171 -6.69 5.26 5.67
CA ILE A 171 -6.13 5.23 7.02
C ILE A 171 -7.29 5.21 8.00
N CYS A 172 -7.43 4.10 8.72
CA CYS A 172 -8.49 3.87 9.68
C CYS A 172 -8.01 4.21 11.09
N VAL A 173 -8.68 5.16 11.74
CA VAL A 173 -8.44 5.51 13.13
C VAL A 173 -9.44 4.74 13.99
N ARG A 174 -8.97 3.64 14.61
CA ARG A 174 -9.77 2.78 15.51
C ARG A 174 -9.47 3.08 16.97
N ARG A 175 -8.81 2.16 17.70
CA ARG A 175 -8.68 2.25 19.17
C ARG A 175 -7.40 2.95 19.61
N ASP A 176 -6.29 2.63 18.97
CA ASP A 176 -4.94 3.12 19.29
C ASP A 176 -4.51 4.32 18.43
N GLY A 177 -5.33 4.65 17.42
CA GLY A 177 -5.10 5.80 16.56
C GLY A 177 -5.25 7.13 17.31
N LYS A 178 -4.58 8.16 16.79
CA LYS A 178 -4.54 9.51 17.37
C LYS A 178 -4.83 10.55 16.31
N ILE A 179 -5.54 11.59 16.70
CA ILE A 179 -5.79 12.76 15.86
C ILE A 179 -5.45 13.99 16.69
N ARG A 180 -4.57 14.84 16.17
CA ARG A 180 -4.22 16.11 16.80
C ARG A 180 -4.16 17.21 15.75
N MET A 181 -4.84 18.31 16.02
CA MET A 181 -4.65 19.52 15.25
C MET A 181 -3.34 20.19 15.68
N ILE A 182 -2.46 20.48 14.72
CA ILE A 182 -1.19 21.18 14.93
C ILE A 182 -1.39 22.69 14.79
N LYS A 183 -2.00 23.12 13.68
CA LYS A 183 -2.27 24.53 13.36
C LYS A 183 -3.71 24.67 12.89
N TYR A 184 -4.40 25.69 13.40
CA TYR A 184 -5.69 26.09 12.87
C TYR A 184 -5.56 26.46 11.39
N GLY A 185 -6.45 25.97 10.55
CA GLY A 185 -6.56 26.45 9.18
C GLY A 185 -6.93 27.92 9.19
N GLU A 186 -6.33 28.72 8.32
CA GLU A 186 -6.79 30.08 8.05
C GLU A 186 -8.25 29.99 7.62
N SER A 187 -9.14 30.38 8.53
CA SER A 187 -10.55 30.56 8.23
C SER A 187 -10.65 31.60 7.12
N ILE A 188 -11.51 31.37 6.13
CA ILE A 188 -11.78 32.32 5.03
C ILE A 188 -12.11 33.73 5.56
N SER A 189 -12.62 33.83 6.79
CA SER A 189 -12.88 35.09 7.51
C SER A 189 -11.63 35.85 7.98
N LYS A 190 -10.42 35.31 7.81
CA LYS A 190 -9.14 35.94 8.21
C LYS A 190 -8.23 36.27 7.04
N ILE A 191 -8.64 36.00 5.80
CA ILE A 191 -7.94 36.50 4.61
C ILE A 191 -8.19 38.02 4.63
N SER A 192 -7.20 38.78 5.11
CA SER A 192 -7.28 40.24 5.07
C SER A 192 -7.36 40.69 3.62
N PHE A 193 -8.17 41.70 3.34
CA PHE A 193 -8.37 42.25 1.99
C PHE A 193 -7.03 42.62 1.29
N ASP A 194 -6.00 42.96 2.06
CA ASP A 194 -4.65 43.25 1.57
C ASP A 194 -3.96 42.05 0.90
N GLU A 195 -4.20 40.82 1.39
CA GLU A 195 -3.58 39.59 0.86
C GLU A 195 -4.19 39.18 -0.49
N LEU A 196 -5.45 39.59 -0.74
CA LEU A 196 -6.13 39.41 -2.03
C LEU A 196 -5.64 40.39 -3.10
N LYS A 197 -5.05 41.52 -2.71
CA LYS A 197 -4.56 42.55 -3.62
C LYS A 197 -3.18 42.21 -4.20
N GLU A 198 -2.35 41.48 -3.46
CA GLU A 198 -1.01 41.06 -3.91
C GLU A 198 -1.04 39.93 -4.95
N GLY A 199 -2.11 39.13 -5.02
CA GLY A 199 -2.24 38.05 -6.01
C GLY A 199 -2.76 38.47 -7.39
N LEU A 200 -2.99 39.77 -7.62
CA LEU A 200 -3.67 40.32 -8.79
C LEU A 200 -2.82 41.33 -9.58
N ILE A 201 -1.51 41.40 -9.28
CA ILE A 201 -0.52 42.23 -10.00
C ILE A 201 0.51 41.32 -10.66
#